data_AF-A0A1Z5ICZ0-F1
#
_entry.id   AF-A0A1Z5ICZ0-F1
#
_cell.length_a   1.000
_cell.length_b   1.000
_cell.length_c   1.000
_cell.angle_alpha   90.00
_cell.angle_beta   90.00
_cell.angle_gamma   90.00
#
_symmetry.space_group_name_H-M   'P 1'
#
loop_
_entity.id
_entity.type
_entity.pdbx_description
1 polymer ?
#
loop_
_entity_poly.entity_id
_entity_poly.type
_entity_poly.pdbx_seq_one_letter_code
_entity_poly.pdbx_strand_id
1 'polypeptide(L)'
;MLTAQQLRAVIQQNRAFKRAQCILEDDWQQIDNANPLARQLITIDDLQFALALQAVQPDQQFVDVHDYASVMTFIHGHQADLAPGSQEFLLRPFK
;
A
#
# COMPACT_ATOMS: atom_id res chain seq x y z
N MET A 1 -7.53 -0.31 -12.60
CA MET A 1 -7.66 1.05 -13.17
C MET A 1 -7.76 2.04 -12.03
N LEU A 2 -7.10 3.20 -12.14
CA LEU A 2 -7.15 4.27 -11.14
C LEU A 2 -8.51 4.98 -11.18
N THR A 3 -9.07 5.31 -10.01
CA THR A 3 -10.27 6.15 -9.90
C THR A 3 -9.96 7.61 -10.24
N ALA A 4 -10.97 8.43 -10.52
CA ALA A 4 -10.77 9.87 -10.75
C ALA A 4 -10.09 10.58 -9.55
N GLN A 5 -10.38 10.14 -8.32
CA GLN A 5 -9.74 10.66 -7.12
C GLN A 5 -8.28 10.24 -7.02
N GLN A 6 -7.96 8.98 -7.34
CA GLN A 6 -6.58 8.48 -7.39
C GLN A 6 -5.77 9.18 -8.49
N LEU A 7 -6.34 9.36 -9.68
CA LEU A 7 -5.71 10.13 -10.76
C LEU A 7 -5.43 11.58 -10.34
N ARG A 8 -6.40 12.24 -9.69
CA ARG A 8 -6.18 13.57 -9.13
C ARG A 8 -5.06 13.56 -8.09
N ALA A 9 -4.98 12.54 -7.24
CA ALA A 9 -3.92 12.40 -6.25
C ALA A 9 -2.53 12.24 -6.90
N VAL A 10 -2.43 11.47 -7.98
CA VAL A 10 -1.20 11.35 -8.81
C VAL A 10 -0.80 12.73 -9.37
N ILE A 11 -1.73 13.43 -10.02
CA ILE A 11 -1.47 14.75 -10.63
C ILE A 11 -1.03 15.77 -9.57
N GLN A 12 -1.68 15.76 -8.42
CA GLN A 12 -1.40 16.68 -7.31
C GLN A 12 -0.21 16.26 -6.45
N GLN A 13 0.35 15.05 -6.68
CA GLN A 13 1.45 14.51 -5.87
C GLN A 13 1.14 14.56 -4.36
N ASN A 14 -0.12 14.28 -4.01
CA ASN A 14 -0.60 14.48 -2.64
C ASN A 14 -0.17 13.34 -1.71
N ARG A 15 -0.50 13.47 -0.43
CA ARG A 15 -0.10 12.50 0.61
C ARG A 15 -0.54 11.06 0.31
N ALA A 16 -1.75 10.85 -0.21
CA ALA A 16 -2.26 9.52 -0.51
C ALA A 16 -1.46 8.85 -1.63
N PHE A 17 -1.12 9.62 -2.67
CA PHE A 17 -0.24 9.14 -3.74
C PHE A 17 1.15 8.79 -3.21
N LYS A 18 1.78 9.69 -2.44
CA LYS A 18 3.12 9.45 -1.87
C LYS A 18 3.17 8.21 -0.98
N ARG A 19 2.16 8.00 -0.14
CA ARG A 19 2.07 6.79 0.70
C ARG A 19 1.96 5.52 -0.15
N ALA A 20 1.10 5.51 -1.16
CA ALA A 20 0.97 4.38 -2.07
C ALA A 20 2.29 4.13 -2.82
N GLN A 21 2.97 5.17 -3.28
CA GLN A 21 4.29 5.06 -3.91
C GLN A 21 5.34 4.46 -2.97
N CYS A 22 5.41 4.92 -1.72
CA CYS A 22 6.33 4.34 -0.74
C CYS A 22 6.06 2.85 -0.49
N ILE A 23 4.81 2.40 -0.54
CA ILE A 23 4.47 0.96 -0.47
C ILE A 23 5.02 0.22 -1.69
N LEU A 24 4.89 0.77 -2.91
CA LEU A 24 5.46 0.17 -4.13
C LEU A 24 6.99 0.08 -4.09
N GLU A 25 7.63 1.09 -3.52
CA GLU A 25 9.09 1.24 -3.48
C GLU A 25 9.73 0.59 -2.24
N ASP A 26 8.93 -0.01 -1.36
CA ASP A 26 9.34 -0.54 -0.05
C ASP A 26 10.01 0.52 0.87
N ASP A 27 9.68 1.80 0.67
CA ASP A 27 10.22 2.93 1.45
C ASP A 27 9.34 3.27 2.67
N TRP A 28 9.31 2.34 3.63
CA TRP A 28 8.51 2.47 4.86
C TRP A 28 8.98 3.60 5.79
N GLN A 29 10.26 3.96 5.72
CA GLN A 29 10.80 5.06 6.51
C GLN A 29 10.16 6.39 6.13
N GLN A 30 9.91 6.64 4.85
CA GLN A 30 9.22 7.86 4.41
C GLN A 30 7.76 7.92 4.86
N ILE A 31 7.10 6.77 4.97
CA ILE A 31 5.72 6.69 5.48
C ILE A 31 5.66 7.14 6.94
N ASP A 32 6.59 6.64 7.77
CA ASP A 32 6.70 7.00 9.18
C ASP A 32 7.09 8.47 9.37
N ASN A 33 8.04 8.97 8.58
CA ASN A 33 8.51 10.37 8.65
C ASN A 33 7.45 11.40 8.25
N ALA A 34 6.36 10.99 7.59
CA ALA A 34 5.28 11.89 7.20
C ALA A 34 4.47 12.44 8.38
N ASN A 35 4.57 11.84 9.58
CA ASN A 35 3.94 12.38 10.79
C ASN A 35 4.83 12.17 12.03
N PRO A 36 5.58 13.19 12.46
CA PRO A 36 6.51 13.05 13.59
C PRO A 36 5.81 12.89 14.95
N LEU A 37 4.49 13.16 15.02
CA LEU A 37 3.73 13.13 16.28
C LEU A 37 3.11 11.76 16.56
N ALA A 38 2.85 10.96 15.51
CA ALA A 38 2.25 9.64 15.64
C ALA A 38 2.47 8.81 14.37
N ARG A 39 2.95 7.58 14.55
CA ARG A 39 2.98 6.57 13.49
C ARG A 39 1.59 6.40 12.89
N GLN A 40 1.49 6.44 11.57
CA GLN A 40 0.23 6.25 10.85
C GLN A 40 0.22 4.91 10.14
N LEU A 41 -0.65 4.03 10.62
CA LEU A 41 -0.86 2.72 10.01
C LEU A 41 -1.35 2.86 8.57
N ILE A 42 -0.91 1.95 7.71
CA ILE A 42 -1.37 1.78 6.33
C ILE A 42 -2.78 1.21 6.34
N THR A 43 -3.70 1.90 5.68
CA THR A 43 -5.12 1.52 5.61
C THR A 43 -5.42 0.72 4.34
N ILE A 44 -6.67 0.24 4.23
CA ILE A 44 -7.16 -0.43 3.03
C ILE A 44 -7.10 0.50 1.82
N ASP A 45 -7.43 1.80 1.99
CA ASP A 45 -7.36 2.78 0.90
C ASP A 45 -5.94 2.94 0.34
N ASP A 46 -4.94 2.98 1.22
CA ASP A 46 -3.53 3.05 0.82
C ASP A 46 -3.15 1.80 -0.01
N LEU A 47 -3.51 0.60 0.45
CA LEU A 47 -3.24 -0.65 -0.25
C LEU A 47 -3.98 -0.77 -1.59
N GLN A 48 -5.25 -0.38 -1.64
CA GLN A 48 -6.02 -0.38 -2.88
C GLN A 48 -5.41 0.58 -3.91
N PHE A 49 -4.90 1.72 -3.47
CA PHE A 49 -4.20 2.64 -4.35
C PHE A 49 -2.85 2.07 -4.79
N ALA A 50 -2.06 1.49 -3.88
CA ALA A 50 -0.81 0.83 -4.23
C ALA A 50 -1.01 -0.29 -5.28
N LEU A 51 -2.02 -1.15 -5.11
CA LEU A 51 -2.37 -2.18 -6.09
C LEU A 51 -2.80 -1.57 -7.44
N ALA A 52 -3.55 -0.47 -7.40
CA ALA A 52 -3.96 0.22 -8.63
C ALA A 52 -2.77 0.88 -9.35
N LEU A 53 -1.76 1.35 -8.62
CA LEU A 53 -0.51 1.88 -9.19
C LEU A 53 0.37 0.76 -9.75
N GLN A 54 0.51 -0.36 -9.04
CA GLN A 54 1.24 -1.55 -9.50
C GLN A 54 0.68 -2.06 -10.82
N ALA A 55 -0.64 -2.06 -10.98
CA ALA A 55 -1.31 -2.45 -12.24
C ALA A 55 -0.97 -1.53 -13.43
N VAL A 56 -0.48 -0.31 -13.18
CA VAL A 56 -0.07 0.66 -14.22
C VAL A 56 1.46 0.67 -14.38
N GLN A 57 2.20 0.26 -13.35
CA GLN A 57 3.67 0.20 -13.29
C GLN A 57 4.11 -1.24 -12.98
N PRO A 58 4.03 -2.16 -13.95
CA PRO A 58 4.26 -3.59 -13.71
C PRO A 58 5.68 -3.92 -13.25
N ASP A 59 6.65 -3.04 -13.50
CA ASP A 59 8.03 -3.19 -13.03
C ASP A 59 8.19 -2.98 -11.51
N GLN A 60 7.17 -2.42 -10.84
CA GLN A 60 7.15 -2.15 -9.40
C GLN A 60 6.00 -2.91 -8.75
N GLN A 61 6.33 -4.10 -8.23
CA GLN A 61 5.39 -4.97 -7.54
C GLN A 61 5.82 -5.16 -6.08
N PHE A 62 4.97 -4.72 -5.15
CA PHE A 62 5.23 -4.91 -3.71
C PHE A 62 4.67 -6.23 -3.19
N VAL A 63 3.60 -6.73 -3.82
CA VAL A 63 2.99 -8.01 -3.46
C VAL A 63 2.31 -8.66 -4.67
N ASP A 64 2.36 -9.98 -4.76
CA ASP A 64 1.45 -10.74 -5.60
C ASP A 64 0.20 -11.13 -4.78
N VAL A 65 -0.93 -10.48 -5.04
CA VAL A 65 -2.19 -10.76 -4.33
C VAL A 65 -2.81 -12.11 -4.66
N HIS A 66 -2.30 -12.82 -5.66
CA HIS A 66 -2.75 -14.17 -6.02
C HIS A 66 -1.84 -15.27 -5.45
N ASP A 67 -0.68 -14.90 -4.89
CA ASP A 67 0.22 -15.83 -4.20
C ASP A 67 0.13 -15.63 -2.69
N TYR A 68 -0.37 -16.65 -2.01
CA TYR A 68 -0.50 -16.65 -0.55
C TYR A 68 0.85 -16.45 0.14
N ALA A 69 1.93 -17.05 -0.39
CA ALA A 69 3.25 -16.93 0.20
C ALA A 69 3.79 -15.50 0.11
N SER A 70 3.62 -14.84 -1.04
CA SER A 70 3.91 -13.42 -1.23
C SER A 70 3.13 -12.54 -0.24
N VAL A 71 1.82 -12.74 -0.13
CA VAL A 71 0.96 -11.97 0.79
C VAL A 71 1.38 -12.17 2.25
N MET A 72 1.62 -13.41 2.67
CA MET A 72 2.05 -13.68 4.05
C MET A 72 3.43 -13.11 4.36
N THR A 73 4.36 -13.18 3.41
CA THR A 73 5.69 -12.57 3.55
C THR A 73 5.58 -11.06 3.75
N PHE A 74 4.76 -10.39 2.93
CA PHE A 74 4.50 -8.96 3.05
C PHE A 74 3.85 -8.59 4.39
N ILE A 75 2.80 -9.32 4.81
CA ILE A 75 2.12 -9.06 6.08
C ILE A 75 3.08 -9.24 7.26
N HIS A 76 3.88 -10.30 7.27
CA HIS A 76 4.85 -10.53 8.34
C HIS A 76 5.96 -9.46 8.38
N GLY A 77 6.40 -8.97 7.21
CA GLY A 77 7.39 -7.90 7.13
C GLY A 77 6.91 -6.56 7.67
N HIS A 78 5.61 -6.25 7.52
CA HIS A 78 5.04 -4.93 7.83
C HIS A 78 3.88 -4.97 8.83
N GLN A 79 3.78 -6.03 9.64
CA GLN A 79 2.63 -6.25 10.52
C GLN A 79 2.36 -5.07 11.46
N ALA A 80 3.42 -4.44 11.97
CA ALA A 80 3.34 -3.31 12.90
C ALA A 80 2.90 -1.99 12.21
N ASP A 81 2.99 -1.93 10.88
CA ASP A 81 2.71 -0.74 10.07
C ASP A 81 1.37 -0.86 9.36
N LEU A 82 0.80 -2.07 9.27
CA LEU A 82 -0.52 -2.33 8.69
C LEU A 82 -1.62 -2.18 9.75
N ALA A 83 -2.70 -1.48 9.40
CA ALA A 83 -3.92 -1.52 10.21
C ALA A 83 -4.51 -2.95 10.24
N PRO A 84 -5.22 -3.36 11.30
CA PRO A 84 -5.79 -4.70 11.39
C PRO A 84 -6.64 -5.10 10.18
N GLY A 85 -7.51 -4.19 9.71
CA GLY A 85 -8.35 -4.42 8.53
C GLY A 85 -7.55 -4.52 7.22
N SER A 86 -6.36 -3.94 7.15
CA SER A 86 -5.47 -4.01 5.98
C SER A 86 -4.88 -5.42 5.82
N GLN A 87 -4.53 -6.08 6.93
CA GLN A 87 -4.06 -7.46 6.93
C GLN A 87 -5.18 -8.40 6.46
N GLU A 88 -6.41 -8.22 6.98
CA GLU A 88 -7.56 -9.01 6.56
C GLU A 88 -7.94 -8.79 5.09
N PHE A 89 -7.81 -7.56 4.60
CA PHE A 89 -8.05 -7.22 3.20
C PHE A 89 -7.13 -8.00 2.26
N LEU A 90 -5.82 -8.04 2.55
CA LEU A 90 -4.84 -8.77 1.75
C LEU A 90 -5.08 -10.29 1.76
N LEU A 91 -5.57 -10.83 2.87
CA LEU A 91 -5.86 -12.27 3.01
C LEU A 91 -7.21 -12.70 2.42
N ARG A 92 -8.08 -11.75 2.07
CA ARG A 92 -9.44 -12.03 1.56
C ARG A 92 -9.49 -12.99 0.36
N PRO A 93 -8.58 -12.95 -0.63
CA PRO A 93 -8.63 -13.86 -1.78
C PRO A 93 -8.43 -15.35 -1.45
N PHE A 94 -7.92 -15.67 -0.25
CA PHE A 94 -7.57 -17.05 0.15
C PHE A 94 -8.52 -17.64 1.21
N LYS A 95 -9.63 -16.94 1.48
CA LYS A 95 -10.67 -17.37 2.42
C LYS A 95 -11.83 -18.04 1.69
#